data_AF-A0A3S1AFU0-F1
#
_entry.id   AF-A0A3S1AFU0-F1
#
_cell.length_a   1.000
_cell.length_b   1.000
_cell.length_c   1.000
_cell.angle_alpha   90.00
_cell.angle_beta   90.00
_cell.angle_gamma   90.00
#
_symmetry.space_group_name_H-M   'P 1'
#
loop_
_entity.id
_entity.type
_entity.pdbx_description
1 polymer ?
#
loop_
_entity_poly.entity_id
_entity_poly.type
_entity_poly.pdbx_seq_one_letter_code
_entity_poly.pdbx_strand_id
1 'polypeptide(L)'
;MNIPLTRSEFEHRLHLLENHSKTGRLMLAEGVSGESLLKVRRLPNGRIDFLSVDETARLQANMMEWMKSIPLPNIPNDEGTP
;
A
#
# COMPACT_ATOMS: atom_id res chain seq x y z
N MET A 1 -8.69 4.32 10.56
CA MET A 1 -7.77 3.34 9.96
C MET A 1 -8.44 1.97 10.01
N ASN A 2 -8.76 1.36 8.87
CA ASN A 2 -9.40 0.05 8.83
C ASN A 2 -8.32 -1.03 9.05
N ILE A 3 -8.43 -1.82 10.11
CA ILE A 3 -7.47 -2.89 10.47
C ILE A 3 -7.93 -4.18 9.80
N PRO A 4 -7.06 -4.95 9.11
CA PRO A 4 -7.48 -6.21 8.49
C PRO A 4 -7.89 -7.21 9.57
N LEU A 5 -9.07 -7.81 9.44
CA LEU A 5 -9.66 -8.73 10.41
C LEU A 5 -9.37 -10.18 10.06
N THR A 6 -9.05 -10.46 8.80
CA THR A 6 -8.72 -11.81 8.33
C THR A 6 -7.31 -11.90 7.79
N ARG A 7 -6.74 -13.10 7.85
CA ARG A 7 -5.48 -13.44 7.19
C ARG A 7 -5.52 -13.08 5.70
N SER A 8 -6.62 -13.39 5.03
CA SER A 8 -6.79 -13.14 3.59
C SER A 8 -6.78 -11.66 3.25
N GLU A 9 -7.42 -10.81 4.07
CA GLU A 9 -7.37 -9.35 3.91
C GLU A 9 -5.96 -8.81 4.10
N PHE A 10 -5.25 -9.28 5.12
CA PHE A 10 -3.87 -8.89 5.36
C PHE A 10 -2.96 -9.26 4.18
N GLU A 11 -3.07 -10.51 3.70
CA GLU A 11 -2.30 -10.99 2.54
C GLU A 11 -2.66 -10.21 1.26
N HIS A 12 -3.93 -9.84 1.07
CA HIS A 12 -4.38 -9.05 -0.07
C HIS A 12 -3.77 -7.64 -0.09
N ARG A 13 -3.76 -6.94 1.07
CA ARG A 13 -3.17 -5.60 1.18
C ARG A 13 -1.67 -5.61 0.88
N LEU A 14 -0.94 -6.63 1.33
CA LEU A 14 0.47 -6.77 1.01
C LEU A 14 0.73 -7.05 -0.48
N HIS A 15 -0.13 -7.86 -1.12
CA HIS A 15 -0.05 -8.08 -2.57
C HIS A 15 -0.27 -6.79 -3.36
N LEU A 16 -1.23 -5.95 -2.94
CA LEU A 16 -1.47 -4.65 -3.56
C LEU A 16 -0.25 -3.73 -3.42
N LEU A 17 0.32 -3.67 -2.21
CA LEU A 17 1.50 -2.86 -1.92
C LEU A 17 2.70 -3.26 -2.78
N GLU A 18 2.96 -4.56 -2.90
CA GLU A 18 4.03 -5.09 -3.76
C GLU A 18 3.76 -4.79 -5.25
N ASN A 19 2.52 -4.94 -5.70
CA ASN A 19 2.16 -4.65 -7.09
C ASN A 19 2.36 -3.15 -7.42
N HIS A 20 1.98 -2.25 -6.51
CA HIS A 20 2.25 -0.82 -6.65
C HIS A 20 3.75 -0.52 -6.65
N SER A 21 4.52 -1.19 -5.80
CA SER A 21 5.98 -1.05 -5.79
C SER A 21 6.60 -1.49 -7.12
N LYS A 22 6.20 -2.66 -7.65
CA LYS A 22 6.69 -3.19 -8.94
C LYS A 22 6.27 -2.37 -10.15
N THR A 23 5.10 -1.74 -10.11
CA THR A 23 4.59 -0.89 -11.20
C THR A 23 5.07 0.56 -11.12
N GLY A 24 5.89 0.91 -10.11
CA GLY A 24 6.34 2.28 -9.88
C GLY A 24 5.22 3.23 -9.43
N ARG A 25 4.06 2.70 -9.03
CA ARG A 25 2.89 3.45 -8.56
C ARG A 25 2.83 3.60 -7.04
N LEU A 26 3.92 3.26 -6.36
CA LEU A 26 4.08 3.46 -4.93
C LEU A 26 4.66 4.85 -4.70
N MET A 27 3.84 5.79 -4.25
CA MET A 27 4.31 7.08 -3.77
C MET A 27 4.57 7.00 -2.28
N LEU A 28 5.84 6.97 -1.90
CA LEU A 28 6.25 7.06 -0.50
C LEU A 28 6.31 8.54 -0.10
N ALA A 29 5.87 8.84 1.12
CA ALA A 29 6.04 10.18 1.68
C ALA A 29 7.53 10.51 1.80
N GLU A 30 7.86 11.80 1.72
CA GLU A 30 9.23 12.28 1.85
C GLU A 30 9.83 11.82 3.20
N GLY A 31 11.04 11.25 3.17
CA GLY A 31 11.70 10.66 4.35
C GLY A 31 11.28 9.23 4.72
N VAL A 32 10.31 8.63 4.02
CA VAL A 32 9.93 7.23 4.22
C VAL A 32 10.72 6.33 3.27
N SER A 33 11.55 5.44 3.82
CA SER A 33 12.29 4.45 3.02
C SER A 33 11.39 3.28 2.60
N GLY A 34 11.51 2.87 1.34
CA GLY A 34 10.88 1.67 0.79
C GLY A 34 11.58 0.36 1.18
N GLU A 35 12.68 0.42 1.95
CA GLU A 35 13.48 -0.75 2.32
C GLU A 35 12.67 -1.87 2.99
N SER A 36 11.70 -1.53 3.82
CA SER A 36 10.83 -2.50 4.48
C SER A 36 10.09 -3.39 3.48
N LEU A 37 9.72 -2.85 2.31
CA LEU A 37 9.05 -3.61 1.25
C LEU A 37 10.02 -4.56 0.55
N LEU A 38 11.28 -4.16 0.40
CA LEU A 38 12.33 -4.99 -0.19
C LEU A 38 12.69 -6.19 0.70
N LYS A 39 12.41 -6.11 2.00
CA LYS A 39 12.69 -7.18 2.99
C LYS A 39 11.57 -8.22 3.08
N VAL A 40 10.40 -7.97 2.48
CA VAL A 40 9.29 -8.93 2.45
C VAL A 40 9.66 -10.10 1.55
N ARG A 41 9.67 -11.31 2.11
CA ARG A 41 10.01 -12.55 1.43
C ARG A 41 8.77 -13.34 1.01
N ARG A 42 8.97 -14.24 0.05
CA ARG A 42 8.00 -15.26 -0.34
C ARG A 42 8.49 -16.64 0.07
N LEU A 43 7.56 -17.47 0.53
CA LEU A 43 7.75 -18.89 0.78
C LEU A 43 7.90 -19.65 -0.55
N PRO A 44 8.42 -20.89 -0.56
CA PRO A 44 8.59 -21.69 -1.78
C PRO A 44 7.29 -21.94 -2.56
N ASN A 45 6.14 -21.90 -1.89
CA ASN A 45 4.81 -22.02 -2.50
C ASN A 45 4.28 -20.69 -3.06
N GLY A 46 5.11 -19.65 -3.09
CA GLY A 46 4.76 -18.32 -3.57
C GLY A 46 3.99 -17.46 -2.57
N ARG A 47 3.56 -17.96 -1.41
CA ARG A 47 2.87 -17.12 -0.40
C ARG A 47 3.80 -16.13 0.26
N ILE A 48 3.26 -15.02 0.76
CA ILE A 48 4.05 -14.06 1.54
C ILE A 48 4.45 -14.68 2.88
N ASP A 49 5.72 -14.58 3.24
CA ASP A 49 6.22 -14.94 4.56
C ASP A 49 5.90 -13.83 5.55
N PHE A 50 4.86 -13.99 6.36
CA PHE A 50 4.44 -12.96 7.31
C PHE A 50 5.51 -12.64 8.37
N LEU A 51 6.43 -13.55 8.67
CA LEU A 51 7.52 -13.29 9.62
C LEU A 51 8.59 -12.36 9.04
N SER A 52 8.54 -12.10 7.73
CA SER A 52 9.40 -11.12 7.07
C SER A 52 8.79 -9.72 6.97
N VAL A 53 7.51 -9.57 7.34
CA VAL A 53 6.79 -8.30 7.26
C VAL A 53 7.01 -7.51 8.54
N ASP A 54 7.67 -6.36 8.41
CA ASP A 54 7.84 -5.44 9.54
C ASP A 54 6.64 -4.48 9.69
N GLU A 55 6.67 -3.70 10.77
CA GLU A 55 5.60 -2.76 11.10
C GLU A 55 5.44 -1.67 10.04
N THR A 56 6.54 -1.21 9.44
CA THR A 56 6.50 -0.21 8.37
C THR A 56 5.75 -0.75 7.15
N ALA A 57 6.08 -1.94 6.66
CA ALA A 57 5.39 -2.58 5.54
C ALA A 57 3.90 -2.78 5.85
N ARG A 58 3.56 -3.17 7.09
CA ARG A 58 2.16 -3.28 7.54
C ARG A 58 1.42 -1.94 7.51
N LEU A 59 2.04 -0.87 8.02
CA LEU A 59 1.44 0.47 8.02
C LEU A 59 1.24 1.00 6.60
N GLN A 60 2.21 0.79 5.71
CA GLN A 60 2.10 1.17 4.30
C GLN A 60 0.98 0.41 3.59
N ALA A 61 0.85 -0.90 3.83
CA ALA A 61 -0.24 -1.71 3.27
C ALA A 61 -1.62 -1.18 3.72
N ASN A 62 -1.75 -0.86 4.99
CA ASN A 62 -2.99 -0.35 5.57
C ASN A 62 -3.32 1.07 5.08
N MET A 63 -2.31 1.93 4.97
CA MET A 63 -2.46 3.28 4.44
C MET A 63 -2.94 3.24 2.99
N MET A 64 -2.32 2.40 2.15
CA MET A 64 -2.70 2.24 0.75
C MET A 64 -4.16 1.80 0.61
N GLU A 65 -4.61 0.84 1.41
CA GLU A 65 -6.00 0.42 1.40
C GLU A 65 -6.94 1.53 1.86
N TRP A 66 -6.55 2.28 2.90
CA TRP A 66 -7.34 3.40 3.38
C TRP A 66 -7.44 4.55 2.37
N MET A 67 -6.39 4.86 1.61
CA MET A 67 -6.43 5.91 0.58
C MET A 67 -7.50 5.66 -0.48
N LYS A 68 -7.82 4.40 -0.81
CA LYS A 68 -8.93 4.06 -1.71
C LYS A 68 -10.30 4.53 -1.20
N SER A 69 -10.44 4.67 0.12
CA SER A 69 -11.68 5.11 0.76
C SER A 69 -11.81 6.63 0.84
N ILE A 70 -10.76 7.38 0.50
CA ILE A 70 -10.79 8.84 0.48
C ILE A 70 -11.45 9.28 -0.84
N PRO A 71 -12.61 9.95 -0.80
CA PRO A 71 -13.17 10.54 -2.01
C PRO A 71 -12.22 11.61 -2.55
N LEU A 72 -11.96 11.57 -3.86
CA LEU A 72 -11.17 12.60 -4.51
C LEU A 72 -11.86 13.96 -4.34
N PRO A 73 -11.12 15.04 -4.05
CA PRO A 73 -11.72 16.36 -3.98
C PRO A 73 -12.40 16.67 -5.31
N ASN A 74 -13.63 17.19 -5.24
CA ASN A 74 -14.33 17.69 -6.40
C ASN A 74 -13.63 19.00 -6.79
N ILE A 75 -12.69 18.92 -7.74
CA ILE A 75 -12.01 20.10 -8.27
C ILE A 75 -13.04 20.81 -9.16
N PRO A 76 -13.58 21.98 -8.76
CA PRO A 76 -14.46 22.73 -9.65
C PRO A 76 -13.67 23.03 -10.93
N ASN A 77 -14.29 22.81 -12.08
CA ASN A 77 -13.72 23.22 -13.36
C ASN A 77 -13.41 24.71 -13.23
N ASP A 78 -12.14 25.07 -13.24
CA ASP A 78 -11.73 26.46 -13.36
C ASP A 78 -12.12 26.88 -14.78
N GLU A 79 -13.36 27.35 -14.94
CA GLU A 79 -13.81 28.08 -16.11
C GLU A 79 -13.07 29.42 -16.10
N GLY A 80 -11.78 29.37 -16.41
CA GLY A 80 -11.01 30.51 -16.87
C GLY A 80 -11.67 30.99 -18.14
N THR A 81 -12.56 31.98 -18.02
CA THR A 81 -12.95 32.85 -19.13
C THR A 81 -11.70 33.39 -19.83
N PRO A 82 -11.71 33.45 -21.18
CA PRO A 82 -10.54 33.74 -22.01
C PRO A 82 -9.89 35.10 -21.76
#